data_AF-K1RNZ7-F1
#
_entry.id   AF-K1RNZ7-F1
#
_cell.length_a   1.000
_cell.length_b   1.000
_cell.length_c   1.000
_cell.angle_alpha   90.00
_cell.angle_beta   90.00
_cell.angle_gamma   90.00
#
_symmetry.space_group_name_H-M   'P 1'
#
loop_
_entity.id
_entity.type
_entity.pdbx_description
1 polymer ?
#
loop_
_entity_poly.entity_id
_entity_poly.type
_entity_poly.pdbx_seq_one_letter_code
_entity_poly.pdbx_strand_id
1 'polypeptide(L)'
;MQASFKYLQKIVIPANISTLFNTLKVNIGLSLVGVISGEFLVSKGGLGYLIVYGGQVFKLDLVMTSVIILAIVAAVMYESIEILEKIVMKQR
;
A
#
# COMPACT_ATOMS: atom_id res chain seq x y z
N MET A 1 30.33 25.61 0.72
CA MET A 1 29.59 24.48 1.33
C MET A 1 28.05 24.56 1.22
N GLN A 2 27.45 25.68 0.77
CA GLN A 2 25.99 25.83 0.64
C GLN A 2 25.42 25.49 -0.75
N ALA A 3 26.26 25.32 -1.78
CA ALA A 3 25.81 25.09 -3.14
C ALA A 3 25.15 23.69 -3.32
N SER A 4 25.60 22.67 -2.58
CA SER A 4 25.20 21.26 -2.78
C SER A 4 23.72 20.98 -2.47
N PHE A 5 23.16 21.64 -1.45
CA PHE A 5 21.75 21.42 -1.06
C PHE A 5 20.76 21.90 -2.12
N LYS A 6 21.11 22.96 -2.85
CA LYS A 6 20.24 23.54 -3.87
C LYS A 6 20.15 22.66 -5.12
N TYR A 7 21.23 21.93 -5.47
CA TYR A 7 21.24 20.98 -6.60
C TYR A 7 20.46 19.70 -6.30
N LEU A 8 20.56 19.18 -5.07
CA LEU A 8 19.76 18.04 -4.60
C LEU A 8 18.26 18.33 -4.73
N GLN A 9 17.81 19.52 -4.33
CA GLN A 9 16.39 19.87 -4.39
C GLN A 9 15.85 20.18 -5.80
N LYS A 10 16.67 20.74 -6.69
CA LYS A 10 16.19 21.24 -8.00
C LYS A 10 16.34 20.26 -9.16
N ILE A 11 17.24 19.28 -9.06
CA ILE A 11 17.55 18.34 -10.16
C ILE A 11 17.26 16.89 -9.75
N VAL A 12 17.61 16.49 -8.52
CA VAL A 12 17.42 15.11 -8.05
C VAL A 12 15.96 14.85 -7.66
N ILE A 13 15.29 15.78 -6.99
CA ILE A 13 13.86 15.62 -6.65
C ILE A 13 12.99 15.40 -7.91
N PRO A 14 13.05 16.24 -8.96
CA PRO A 14 12.15 16.09 -10.11
C PRO A 14 12.57 15.00 -11.10
N ALA A 15 13.79 14.46 -11.03
CA ALA A 15 14.21 13.29 -11.79
C ALA A 15 13.88 11.98 -11.04
N ASN A 16 13.89 12.00 -9.71
CA ASN A 16 13.65 10.83 -8.88
C ASN A 16 12.20 10.65 -8.44
N ILE A 17 11.30 11.59 -8.78
CA ILE A 17 9.87 11.50 -8.47
C ILE A 17 9.25 10.21 -9.04
N SER A 18 9.52 9.85 -10.31
CA SER A 18 9.06 8.56 -10.86
C SER A 18 9.65 7.36 -10.11
N THR A 19 10.93 7.40 -9.78
CA THR A 19 11.58 6.34 -9.00
C THR A 19 11.00 6.21 -7.60
N LEU A 20 10.63 7.34 -6.99
CA LEU A 20 10.00 7.44 -5.68
C LEU A 20 8.56 6.91 -5.70
N PHE A 21 7.78 7.23 -6.74
CA PHE A 21 6.45 6.65 -6.93
C PHE A 21 6.52 5.14 -7.18
N ASN A 22 7.48 4.68 -7.99
CA ASN A 22 7.67 3.26 -8.25
C ASN A 22 8.06 2.49 -6.98
N THR A 23 8.95 3.05 -6.15
CA THR A 23 9.29 2.48 -4.84
C THR A 23 8.13 2.56 -3.84
N LEU A 24 7.29 3.60 -3.87
CA LEU A 24 6.07 3.66 -3.06
C LEU A 24 5.09 2.56 -3.45
N LYS A 25 4.83 2.34 -4.75
CA LYS A 25 3.95 1.27 -5.24
C LYS A 25 4.35 -0.10 -4.70
N VAL A 26 5.64 -0.44 -4.74
CA VAL A 26 6.16 -1.71 -4.21
C VAL A 26 6.03 -1.78 -2.69
N ASN A 27 6.31 -0.68 -1.98
CA ASN A 27 6.21 -0.63 -0.51
C ASN A 27 4.77 -0.73 0.02
N ILE A 28 3.75 -0.37 -0.77
CA ILE A 28 2.35 -0.51 -0.37
C ILE A 28 1.95 -1.97 -0.19
N GLY A 29 2.38 -2.85 -1.09
CA GLY A 29 2.16 -4.29 -0.91
C GLY A 29 2.81 -4.79 0.40
N LEU A 30 4.03 -4.34 0.67
CA LEU A 30 4.75 -4.69 1.90
C LEU A 30 4.05 -4.16 3.17
N SER A 31 3.57 -2.91 3.11
CA SER A 31 2.83 -2.26 4.20
C SER A 31 1.49 -2.97 4.45
N LEU A 32 0.77 -3.35 3.39
CA LEU A 32 -0.47 -4.09 3.49
C LEU A 32 -0.25 -5.44 4.20
N VAL A 33 0.78 -6.21 3.80
CA VAL A 33 1.13 -7.47 4.48
C VAL A 33 1.46 -7.23 5.97
N GLY A 34 2.13 -6.13 6.30
CA GLY A 34 2.41 -5.74 7.69
C GLY A 34 1.15 -5.43 8.50
N VAL A 35 0.24 -4.63 7.93
CA VAL A 35 -1.06 -4.30 8.56
C VAL A 35 -1.88 -5.56 8.79
N ILE A 36 -1.96 -6.44 7.77
CA ILE A 36 -2.66 -7.72 7.85
C ILE A 36 -2.05 -8.58 8.96
N SER A 37 -0.74 -8.80 8.95
CA SER A 37 -0.05 -9.57 10.00
C SER A 37 -0.30 -8.99 11.40
N GLY A 38 -0.36 -7.66 11.52
CA GLY A 38 -0.72 -6.97 12.77
C GLY A 38 -2.17 -7.22 13.21
N GLU A 39 -3.13 -7.15 12.29
CA GLU A 39 -4.54 -7.47 12.56
C GLU A 39 -4.72 -8.92 13.01
N PHE A 40 -3.94 -9.85 12.46
CA PHE A 40 -3.96 -11.27 12.87
C PHE A 40 -3.47 -11.48 14.31
N LEU A 41 -2.48 -10.71 14.78
CA LEU A 41 -1.84 -10.94 16.08
C LEU A 41 -2.57 -10.29 17.26
N VAL A 42 -3.09 -9.08 17.08
CA VAL A 42 -3.55 -8.23 18.20
C VAL A 42 -5.07 -8.01 18.17
N SER A 43 -5.69 -8.05 16.99
CA SER A 43 -7.06 -7.57 16.84
C SER A 43 -8.10 -8.67 17.03
N LYS A 44 -9.13 -8.38 17.85
CA LYS A 44 -10.35 -9.19 17.96
C LYS A 44 -11.41 -8.83 16.90
N GLY A 45 -11.01 -8.06 15.89
CA GLY A 45 -11.87 -7.63 14.78
C GLY A 45 -11.03 -7.01 13.65
N GLY A 46 -11.37 -7.31 12.40
CA GLY A 46 -10.59 -6.89 11.24
C GLY A 46 -10.70 -7.93 10.13
N LEU A 47 -10.28 -7.57 8.92
CA LEU A 47 -10.34 -8.49 7.77
C LEU A 47 -9.40 -9.67 7.97
N GLY A 48 -8.22 -9.41 8.54
CA GLY A 48 -7.28 -10.47 8.87
C GLY A 48 -7.78 -11.43 9.95
N TYR A 49 -8.43 -10.90 10.98
CA TYR A 49 -9.07 -11.69 12.02
C TYR A 49 -10.20 -12.58 11.45
N LEU A 50 -11.05 -12.03 10.57
CA LEU A 50 -12.15 -12.77 9.95
C LEU A 50 -11.66 -13.94 9.09
N ILE A 51 -10.52 -13.80 8.40
CA ILE A 51 -9.89 -14.88 7.63
C ILE A 51 -9.48 -16.04 8.56
N VAL A 52 -8.79 -15.74 9.67
CA VAL A 52 -8.37 -16.77 10.65
C VAL A 52 -9.58 -17.42 11.29
N TYR A 53 -10.50 -16.60 11.77
CA TYR A 53 -11.69 -17.06 12.46
C TYR A 53 -12.55 -17.95 11.55
N GLY A 54 -12.82 -17.50 10.32
CA GLY A 54 -13.55 -18.28 9.31
C GLY A 54 -12.88 -19.62 9.00
N GLY A 55 -11.54 -19.65 8.99
CA GLY A 55 -10.77 -20.88 8.88
C GLY A 55 -10.94 -21.81 10.08
N GLN A 56 -10.93 -21.28 11.31
CA GLN A 56 -11.12 -22.04 12.55
C GLN A 56 -12.53 -22.64 12.68
N VAL A 57 -13.57 -21.91 12.27
CA VAL A 57 -14.96 -22.41 12.27
C VAL A 57 -15.34 -23.15 10.98
N PHE A 58 -14.38 -23.41 10.09
CA PHE A 58 -14.58 -24.06 8.78
C PHE A 58 -15.66 -23.39 7.90
N LYS A 59 -15.88 -22.08 8.07
CA LYS A 59 -16.78 -21.27 7.24
C LYS A 59 -16.01 -20.61 6.11
N LEU A 60 -15.75 -21.36 5.04
CA LEU A 60 -14.99 -20.88 3.89
C LEU A 60 -15.65 -19.69 3.17
N ASP A 61 -16.98 -19.56 3.23
CA ASP A 61 -17.70 -18.39 2.70
C ASP A 61 -17.20 -17.08 3.33
N LEU A 62 -16.97 -17.08 4.65
CA LEU A 62 -16.51 -15.91 5.39
C LEU A 62 -15.04 -15.59 5.08
N VAL A 63 -14.22 -16.64 4.93
CA VAL A 63 -12.81 -16.52 4.52
C VAL A 63 -12.72 -15.89 3.13
N MET A 64 -13.44 -16.44 2.14
CA MET A 64 -13.41 -15.95 0.77
C MET A 64 -13.93 -14.52 0.66
N THR A 65 -15.03 -14.20 1.35
CA THR A 65 -15.56 -12.82 1.37
C THR A 65 -14.53 -11.84 1.93
N SER A 66 -13.84 -12.20 3.02
CA SER A 66 -12.82 -11.35 3.63
C SER A 66 -11.60 -11.15 2.71
N VAL A 67 -11.16 -12.21 2.01
CA VAL A 67 -10.07 -12.14 1.02
C VAL A 67 -10.46 -11.28 -0.18
N ILE A 68 -11.69 -11.39 -0.67
CA ILE A 68 -12.19 -10.58 -1.79
C ILE A 68 -12.21 -9.09 -1.41
N ILE A 69 -12.74 -8.76 -0.23
CA ILE A 69 -12.75 -7.37 0.26
C ILE A 69 -11.31 -6.85 0.38
N LEU A 70 -10.41 -7.68 0.90
CA LEU A 70 -9.00 -7.32 1.05
C LEU A 70 -8.30 -7.10 -0.29
N ALA A 71 -8.62 -7.90 -1.31
CA ALA A 71 -8.14 -7.72 -2.68
C ALA A 71 -8.65 -6.41 -3.30
N ILE A 72 -9.93 -6.06 -3.06
CA ILE A 72 -10.50 -4.78 -3.50
C ILE A 72 -9.77 -3.61 -2.81
N VAL A 73 -9.54 -3.67 -1.51
CA VAL A 73 -8.79 -2.61 -0.78
C VAL A 73 -7.37 -2.48 -1.32
N ALA A 74 -6.69 -3.59 -1.58
CA ALA A 74 -5.34 -3.59 -2.17
C ALA A 74 -5.33 -2.95 -3.56
N ALA A 75 -6.31 -3.28 -4.41
CA ALA A 75 -6.45 -2.69 -5.74
C ALA A 75 -6.74 -1.19 -5.68
N VAL A 76 -7.68 -0.76 -4.82
CA VAL A 76 -8.01 0.65 -4.62
C VAL A 76 -6.81 1.46 -4.11
N MET A 77 -6.04 0.90 -3.17
CA MET A 77 -4.79 1.52 -2.72
C MET A 77 -3.80 1.68 -3.87
N TYR A 78 -3.59 0.62 -4.67
CA TYR A 78 -2.68 0.68 -5.81
C TYR A 78 -3.12 1.74 -6.84
N GLU A 79 -4.39 1.75 -7.22
CA GLU A 79 -4.96 2.75 -8.16
C GLU A 79 -4.82 4.17 -7.62
N SER A 80 -5.04 4.38 -6.31
CA SER A 80 -4.90 5.69 -5.68
C SER A 80 -3.49 6.26 -5.85
N ILE A 81 -2.46 5.42 -5.74
CA ILE A 81 -1.08 5.84 -5.95
C ILE A 81 -0.76 6.04 -7.44
N GLU A 82 -1.32 5.23 -8.33
CA GLU A 82 -1.18 5.46 -9.77
C GLU A 82 -1.78 6.81 -10.19
N ILE A 83 -2.95 7.17 -9.64
CA ILE A 83 -3.57 8.47 -9.87
C ILE A 83 -2.68 9.59 -9.31
N LEU A 84 -2.15 9.43 -8.10
CA LEU A 84 -1.23 10.40 -7.49
C LEU A 84 0.03 10.60 -8.35
N GLU A 85 0.61 9.51 -8.86
CA GLU A 85 1.76 9.56 -9.77
C GLU A 85 1.41 10.34 -11.04
N LYS A 86 0.27 10.03 -11.68
CA LYS A 86 -0.19 10.74 -12.89
C LYS A 86 -0.40 12.24 -12.64
N ILE A 87 -0.98 12.62 -11.50
CA ILE A 87 -1.20 14.03 -11.15
C ILE A 87 0.15 14.75 -11.00
N VAL A 88 1.10 14.15 -10.27
CA VAL A 88 2.42 14.75 -10.05
C VAL A 88 3.25 14.81 -11.33
N MET A 89 3.17 13.79 -12.20
CA MET A 89 3.86 13.81 -13.50
C MET A 89 3.23 14.80 -14.49
N LYS A 90 1.91 15.03 -14.41
CA LYS A 90 1.20 16.03 -15.23
C LYS A 90 1.48 17.47 -14.82
N GLN A 91 2.04 17.70 -13.63
CA GLN A 91 2.41 19.04 -13.16
C GLN A 91 3.79 19.52 -13.67
N ARG A 92 4.31 18.87 -14.72
CA ARG A 92 5.47 19.26 -15.53
C ARG A 92 5.03 19.87 -16.85
#